data_AF-A0A402DAH8-F1
#
_entry.id   AF-A0A402DAH8-F1
#
_cell.length_a   1.000
_cell.length_b   1.000
_cell.length_c   1.000
_cell.angle_alpha   90.00
_cell.angle_beta   90.00
_cell.angle_gamma   90.00
#
_symmetry.space_group_name_H-M   'P 1'
#
loop_
_entity.id
_entity.type
_entity.pdbx_description
1 polymer ?
#
loop_
_entity_poly.entity_id
_entity_poly.type
_entity_poly.pdbx_seq_one_letter_code
_entity_poly.pdbx_strand_id
1 'polypeptide(L)' 'MLTTDLEIRLAALEAEVALLKRLLPTVSETPWWEKIVGTFAEDPVYEEAMQFGQEYRFSWVKH' A
#
# COMPACT_ATOMS: atom_id res chain seq x y z
N MET A 1 1.26 38.21 20.74
CA MET A 1 2.54 37.59 20.34
C MET A 1 2.47 36.05 20.21
N LEU A 2 1.61 35.33 20.93
CA LEU A 2 1.44 33.86 20.76
C LEU A 2 0.86 33.43 19.40
N THR A 3 0.02 34.27 18.80
CA THR A 3 -0.62 33.99 17.49
C THR A 3 0.39 33.97 16.34
N THR A 4 1.37 34.89 16.37
CA THR A 4 2.39 35.00 15.31
C THR A 4 3.35 33.82 15.28
N ASP A 5 3.71 33.25 16.44
CA ASP A 5 4.55 32.04 16.50
C ASP A 5 3.82 30.81 15.92
N LEU A 6 2.52 30.68 16.22
CA LEU A 6 1.69 29.61 15.67
C LEU A 6 1.54 29.73 14.15
N GLU A 7 1.33 30.95 13.63
CA GLU A 7 1.24 31.19 12.18
C GLU A 7 2.53 30.83 11.45
N ILE A 8 3.69 31.16 12.01
CA ILE A 8 5.00 30.79 11.44
C ILE A 8 5.17 29.28 11.39
N ARG A 9 4.85 28.59 12.50
CA ARG A 9 4.95 27.13 12.59
C ARG A 9 3.95 26.42 11.68
N LEU A 10 2.76 26.98 11.52
CA LEU A 10 1.75 26.48 10.59
C LEU A 10 2.22 26.62 9.14
N ALA A 11 2.74 27.78 8.76
CA ALA A 11 3.26 28.02 7.41
C ALA A 11 4.42 27.08 7.07
N ALA A 12 5.32 26.82 8.02
CA ALA A 12 6.39 25.83 7.85
C ALA A 12 5.82 24.41 7.64
N LEU A 13 4.83 24.01 8.45
CA LEU A 13 4.18 22.70 8.31
C LEU A 13 3.46 22.56 6.97
N GLU A 14 2.75 23.60 6.53
CA GLU A 14 2.05 23.63 5.24
C GLU A 14 3.01 23.50 4.05
N ALA A 15 4.16 24.17 4.13
CA ALA A 15 5.21 24.08 3.11
C ALA A 15 5.79 22.65 3.01
N GLU A 16 6.09 22.02 4.15
CA GLU A 16 6.59 20.64 4.20
C GLU A 16 5.54 19.63 3.71
N VAL A 17 4.28 19.78 4.11
CA VAL A 17 3.19 18.92 3.60
C VAL A 17 3.03 19.08 2.10
N ALA A 18 3.12 20.31 1.58
CA ALA A 18 3.07 20.55 0.14
C ALA A 18 4.27 19.93 -0.60
N LEU A 19 5.46 19.88 0.02
CA LEU A 19 6.62 19.19 -0.53
C LEU A 19 6.39 17.67 -0.55
N LEU A 20 5.96 17.07 0.57
CA LEU A 20 5.67 15.64 0.66
C LEU A 20 4.64 15.21 -0.37
N LYS A 21 3.55 15.97 -0.54
CA LYS A 21 2.53 15.70 -1.56
C LYS A 21 3.08 15.71 -2.99
N ARG A 22 4.06 16.55 -3.29
CA ARG A 22 4.73 16.59 -4.61
C ARG A 22 5.68 15.42 -4.83
N LEU A 23 6.25 14.87 -3.75
CA LEU A 23 7.15 13.71 -3.81
C LEU A 23 6.41 12.38 -3.88
N LEU A 24 5.14 12.34 -3.46
CA LEU A 24 4.32 11.15 -3.63
C LEU A 24 4.19 10.84 -5.13
N PRO A 25 4.40 9.58 -5.54
CA PRO A 25 4.13 9.19 -6.91
C PRO A 25 2.67 9.51 -7.22
N THR A 26 2.40 10.00 -8.43
CA THR A 26 1.03 10.06 -8.94
C THR A 26 0.42 8.68 -8.72
N VAL A 27 -0.69 8.62 -7.98
CA VAL A 27 -1.47 7.38 -7.85
C VAL A 27 -1.73 6.94 -9.28
N SER A 28 -1.12 5.81 -9.66
CA SER A 28 -1.33 5.21 -10.97
C SER A 28 -2.84 5.10 -11.17
N GLU A 29 -3.37 5.69 -12.25
CA GLU A 29 -4.80 5.60 -12.56
C GLU A 29 -5.26 4.15 -12.61
N THR A 30 -4.35 3.27 -13.04
CA THR A 30 -4.48 1.81 -12.98
C THR A 30 -4.14 1.31 -11.58
N PRO A 31 -5.09 0.71 -10.84
CA PRO A 31 -4.83 0.01 -9.58
C PRO A 31 -3.69 -1.01 -9.72
N TRP A 32 -2.89 -1.19 -8.66
CA TRP A 32 -1.77 -2.14 -8.68
C TRP A 32 -2.20 -3.57 -9.05
N TRP A 33 -3.39 -4.01 -8.61
CA TRP A 33 -3.86 -5.38 -8.84
C TRP A 33 -4.12 -5.65 -10.33
N GLU A 34 -4.54 -4.63 -11.10
CA GLU A 34 -4.70 -4.74 -12.56
C GLU A 34 -3.37 -4.95 -13.27
N LYS A 35 -2.25 -4.49 -12.68
CA LYS A 35 -0.91 -4.68 -13.25
C LYS A 35 -0.37 -6.10 -13.09
N ILE A 36 -0.90 -6.85 -12.13
CA ILE A 36 -0.42 -8.20 -11.77
C ILE A 36 -1.46 -9.29 -12.02
N VAL A 37 -2.67 -8.92 -12.47
CA VAL A 37 -3.73 -9.89 -12.77
C VAL A 37 -3.25 -10.79 -13.91
N GLY A 38 -3.40 -12.10 -13.72
CA GLY A 38 -2.99 -13.09 -14.71
C GLY A 38 -1.49 -13.40 -14.79
N THR A 39 -0.62 -12.76 -13.98
CA THR A 39 0.82 -13.08 -13.95
C THR A 39 1.10 -14.57 -13.73
N PHE A 40 0.22 -15.26 -13.00
CA PHE A 40 0.35 -16.68 -12.67
C PHE A 40 -0.75 -17.56 -13.30
N ALA A 41 -1.48 -17.05 -14.30
CA ALA A 41 -2.66 -17.75 -14.84
C ALA A 41 -2.34 -19.14 -15.41
N GLU A 42 -1.12 -19.33 -15.92
CA GLU A 42 -0.66 -20.57 -16.55
C GLU A 42 0.51 -21.20 -15.78
N ASP A 43 0.78 -20.74 -14.55
CA ASP A 43 1.89 -21.26 -13.74
C ASP A 43 1.40 -22.40 -12.81
N PRO A 44 1.77 -23.66 -13.07
CA PRO A 44 1.38 -24.78 -12.22
C PRO A 44 1.94 -24.70 -10.80
N VAL A 45 3.05 -23.97 -10.59
CA VAL A 45 3.66 -23.77 -9.26
C VAL A 45 2.75 -22.90 -8.38
N TYR A 46 1.98 -21.98 -8.99
CA TYR A 46 1.04 -21.15 -8.26
C TYR A 46 -0.08 -21.98 -7.62
N GLU A 47 -0.60 -22.97 -8.35
CA GLU A 47 -1.66 -23.86 -7.86
C GLU A 47 -1.17 -24.70 -6.66
N GLU A 48 0.05 -25.24 -6.75
CA GLU A 48 0.70 -25.98 -5.67
C GLU A 48 0.91 -25.09 -4.43
N ALA A 49 1.42 -23.87 -4.60
CA ALA A 49 1.61 -22.92 -3.50
C ALA A 49 0.29 -22.54 -2.82
N MET A 50 -0.79 -22.37 -3.61
CA MET A 50 -2.12 -22.09 -3.09
C MET A 50 -2.69 -23.25 -2.28
N GLN A 51 -2.47 -24.50 -2.72
CA GLN A 51 -2.87 -25.69 -1.98
C GLN A 51 -2.15 -25.76 -0.62
N PHE A 52 -0.82 -25.62 -0.59
CA PHE A 52 -0.07 -25.60 0.67
C PHE A 52 -0.56 -24.51 1.63
N GLY A 53 -0.84 -23.31 1.11
CA GLY A 53 -1.37 -22.21 1.91
C GLY A 53 -2.78 -22.49 2.47
N GLN A 54 -3.61 -23.26 1.76
CA GLN A 54 -4.90 -23.72 2.28
C GLN A 54 -4.70 -24.74 3.40
N GLU A 55 -3.87 -25.76 3.19
CA GLU A 55 -3.56 -26.79 4.18
C GLU A 55 -3.08 -26.17 5.50
N TYR A 56 -2.19 -25.18 5.44
CA TYR A 56 -1.71 -24.45 6.61
C TYR A 56 -2.81 -23.62 7.31
N ARG A 57 -3.69 -22.95 6.56
CA ARG A 57 -4.78 -22.16 7.17
C ARG A 57 -5.82 -23.03 7.85
N PHE A 58 -6.13 -24.18 7.26
CA PHE A 58 -7.13 -25.10 7.78
C PHE A 58 -6.57 -26.13 8.77
N SER A 59 -5.24 -26.24 8.93
CA SER A 59 -4.64 -27.15 9.91
C SER A 59 -5.05 -26.82 11.35
N TRP A 60 -5.39 -25.57 11.64
CA TRP A 60 -5.77 -25.10 12.99
C TRP A 60 -7.28 -25.10 13.26
N VAL A 61 -8.13 -25.43 12.28
CA VAL A 61 -9.60 -25.44 12.44
C VAL A 61 -10.12 -26.79 12.99
N LYS A 62 -9.24 -27.79 13.12
CA LYS A 62 -9.59 -29.14 13.58
C LYS A 62 -9.10 -29.50 14.99
N HIS A 63 -8.58 -28.55 15.78
CA HIS A 63 -8.15 -28.75 17.16
C HIS A 63 -8.83 -27.73 18.06
#